data_AF-A0A7C2WIL5-F1
#
_entry.id   AF-A0A7C2WIL5-F1
#
_cell.length_a   1.000
_cell.length_b   1.000
_cell.length_c   1.000
_cell.angle_alpha   90.00
_cell.angle_beta   90.00
_cell.angle_gamma   90.00
#
_symmetry.space_group_name_H-M   'P 1'
#
loop_
_entity.id
_entity.type
_entity.pdbx_description
1 polymer ?
#
loop_
_entity_poly.entity_id
_entity_poly.type
_entity_poly.pdbx_seq_one_letter_code
_entity_poly.pdbx_strand_id
1 'polypeptide(L)'
;MGILTTNRKSPVIFTAGDIEHLAARFTILQLRHELHRANVNRAKALLFCQEDLMGYYDEYIEAVNLAIELRKWCKQREKPMGSPTPRIKVEDIKNNIDIVTFIEQYTRLRKSGRNFLGCCPIHDDRHPSLTVYPEDQRWWCFGCNRGGDVFDFIMAVENIDFKQAATLLVSR
;
A
#
# COMPACT_ATOMS: atom_id res chain seq x y z
N MET A 1 25.68 -6.40 -27.05
CA MET A 1 26.51 -6.91 -25.93
C MET A 1 27.13 -5.70 -25.25
N GLY A 2 26.85 -5.46 -23.98
CA GLY A 2 27.30 -4.25 -23.24
C GLY A 2 28.47 -4.55 -22.31
N ILE A 3 29.25 -3.54 -21.93
CA ILE A 3 30.35 -3.67 -20.96
C ILE A 3 30.07 -2.75 -19.77
N LEU A 4 29.96 -3.33 -18.57
CA LEU A 4 29.81 -2.63 -17.30
C LEU A 4 31.14 -2.67 -16.56
N THR A 5 31.75 -1.50 -16.35
CA THR A 5 32.95 -1.38 -15.52
C THR A 5 32.55 -1.10 -14.08
N THR A 6 32.60 -2.15 -13.26
CA THR A 6 32.37 -2.02 -11.80
C THR A 6 33.68 -1.66 -11.10
N ASN A 7 33.61 -1.23 -9.83
CA ASN A 7 34.80 -0.98 -8.98
C ASN A 7 35.66 -2.23 -8.69
N ARG A 8 35.33 -3.41 -9.23
CA ARG A 8 36.21 -4.58 -9.21
C ARG A 8 37.08 -4.60 -10.46
N LYS A 9 38.32 -5.05 -10.33
CA LYS A 9 39.42 -5.00 -11.33
C LYS A 9 39.16 -5.66 -12.70
N SER A 10 37.94 -6.06 -13.05
CA SER A 10 37.62 -6.69 -14.33
C SER A 10 36.27 -6.20 -14.87
N PRO A 11 36.20 -5.74 -16.14
CA PRO A 11 34.93 -5.36 -16.78
C PRO A 11 34.01 -6.57 -16.92
N VAL A 12 32.70 -6.37 -16.68
CA VAL A 12 31.68 -7.40 -16.87
C VAL A 12 31.02 -7.17 -18.22
N ILE A 13 31.15 -8.14 -19.11
CA ILE A 13 30.43 -8.17 -20.39
C ILE A 13 29.06 -8.78 -20.14
N PHE A 14 28.00 -8.14 -20.63
CA PHE A 14 26.63 -8.60 -20.43
C PHE A 14 25.80 -8.63 -21.72
N THR A 15 24.86 -9.57 -21.75
CA THR A 15 23.87 -9.87 -22.78
C THR A 15 22.47 -9.49 -22.30
N ALA A 16 21.44 -9.63 -23.15
CA ALA A 16 20.06 -9.29 -22.78
C ALA A 16 19.54 -10.10 -21.57
N GLY A 17 19.99 -11.34 -21.38
CA GLY A 17 19.61 -12.19 -20.23
C GLY A 17 20.21 -11.73 -18.90
N ASP A 18 21.31 -10.97 -18.93
CA ASP A 18 21.98 -10.50 -17.71
C ASP A 18 21.25 -9.29 -17.08
N ILE A 19 20.42 -8.59 -17.85
CA ILE A 19 19.65 -7.41 -17.41
C ILE A 19 18.60 -7.80 -16.37
N GLU A 20 17.93 -8.95 -16.54
CA GLU A 20 16.97 -9.48 -15.56
C GLU A 20 17.65 -9.82 -14.22
N HIS A 21 18.86 -10.40 -14.29
CA HIS A 21 19.64 -10.76 -13.10
C HIS A 21 20.18 -9.52 -12.36
N LEU A 22 20.51 -8.45 -13.10
CA LEU A 22 20.93 -7.16 -12.53
C LEU A 22 19.75 -6.42 -11.90
N ALA A 23 18.54 -6.48 -12.49
CA ALA A 23 17.32 -5.90 -11.92
C ALA A 23 16.89 -6.57 -10.60
N ALA A 24 17.20 -7.85 -10.41
CA ALA A 24 16.96 -8.55 -9.15
C ALA A 24 17.91 -8.14 -8.01
N ARG A 25 19.03 -7.48 -8.34
CA ARG A 25 20.17 -7.33 -7.44
C ARG A 25 20.54 -5.88 -7.14
N PHE A 26 20.02 -4.93 -7.91
CA PHE A 26 20.28 -3.50 -7.76
C PHE A 26 18.97 -2.71 -7.75
N THR A 27 18.89 -1.72 -6.87
CA THR A 27 17.78 -0.76 -6.88
C THR A 27 17.86 0.13 -8.13
N ILE A 28 16.72 0.67 -8.56
CA ILE A 28 16.61 1.55 -9.75
C ILE A 28 17.61 2.73 -9.70
N LEU A 29 17.88 3.26 -8.50
CA LEU A 29 18.86 4.33 -8.27
C LEU A 29 20.31 3.87 -8.51
N GLN A 30 20.65 2.65 -8.11
CA GLN A 30 21.98 2.07 -8.33
C GLN A 30 22.20 1.76 -9.81
N LEU A 31 21.18 1.22 -10.50
CA LEU A 31 21.23 0.99 -11.94
C LEU A 31 21.42 2.29 -12.72
N ARG A 32 20.70 3.35 -12.35
CA ARG A 32 20.85 4.68 -12.95
C ARG A 32 22.27 5.23 -12.79
N HIS A 33 22.86 5.06 -11.61
CA HIS A 33 24.21 5.56 -11.32
C HIS A 33 25.27 4.81 -12.15
N GLU A 34 25.18 3.49 -12.21
CA GLU A 34 26.14 2.66 -12.95
C GLU A 34 26.03 2.86 -14.47
N LEU A 35 24.82 2.97 -15.01
CA LEU A 35 24.60 3.32 -16.42
C LEU A 35 25.16 4.71 -16.77
N HIS A 36 24.98 5.69 -15.88
CA HIS A 36 25.53 7.02 -16.09
C HIS A 36 27.07 7.03 -16.09
N ARG A 37 27.71 6.26 -15.20
CA ARG A 37 29.18 6.13 -15.16
C ARG A 37 29.74 5.42 -16.39
N ALA A 38 29.10 4.33 -16.81
CA ALA A 38 29.50 3.61 -18.03
C ALA A 38 29.43 4.52 -19.27
N ASN A 39 28.38 5.35 -19.36
CA ASN A 39 28.21 6.36 -20.41
C ASN A 39 29.34 7.42 -20.39
N VAL A 40 29.66 8.00 -19.23
CA VAL A 40 30.75 8.99 -19.11
C VAL A 40 32.11 8.40 -19.50
N ASN A 41 32.39 7.15 -19.11
CA ASN A 41 33.65 6.50 -19.43
C ASN A 41 33.79 6.14 -20.92
N ARG A 42 32.69 5.74 -21.56
CA ARG A 42 32.67 5.41 -23.00
C ARG A 42 32.69 6.66 -23.87
N ALA A 43 31.96 7.71 -23.49
CA ALA A 43 32.04 9.02 -24.14
C ALA A 43 33.45 9.62 -24.06
N LYS A 44 34.15 9.47 -22.92
CA LYS A 44 35.56 9.82 -22.82
C LYS A 44 36.43 9.01 -23.78
N ALA A 45 36.22 7.69 -23.88
CA ALA A 45 36.98 6.84 -24.80
C ALA A 45 36.76 7.21 -26.29
N LEU A 46 35.53 7.55 -26.69
CA LEU A 46 35.19 7.97 -28.05
C LEU A 46 35.65 9.40 -28.38
N LEU A 47 35.71 10.31 -27.41
CA LEU A 47 36.30 11.65 -27.63
C LEU A 47 37.81 11.62 -27.93
N PHE A 48 38.51 10.52 -27.60
CA PHE A 48 39.93 10.33 -27.92
C PHE A 48 40.18 9.53 -29.20
N CYS A 49 39.15 8.93 -29.82
CA CYS A 49 39.27 8.18 -31.07
C CYS A 49 38.24 8.73 -32.07
N GLN A 50 38.69 9.33 -33.18
CA GLN A 50 37.83 9.93 -34.23
C GLN A 50 36.95 8.90 -34.97
N GLU A 51 36.04 8.20 -34.29
CA GLU A 51 35.10 7.29 -34.94
C GLU A 51 33.66 7.63 -34.54
N ASP A 52 32.93 8.02 -35.59
CA ASP A 52 31.48 8.09 -35.76
C ASP A 52 30.62 8.47 -34.55
N LEU A 53 30.60 9.78 -34.25
CA LEU A 53 29.67 10.37 -33.30
C LEU A 53 28.20 10.09 -33.63
N MET A 54 27.83 9.89 -34.90
CA MET A 54 26.43 9.77 -35.31
C MET A 54 25.84 8.41 -34.93
N GLY A 55 26.55 7.31 -35.20
CA GLY A 55 26.13 5.97 -34.75
C GLY A 55 26.00 5.86 -33.22
N TYR A 56 26.85 6.60 -32.49
CA TYR A 56 26.77 6.70 -31.03
C TYR A 56 25.48 7.40 -30.54
N TYR A 57 25.02 8.46 -31.22
CA TYR A 57 23.77 9.13 -30.87
C TYR A 57 22.56 8.22 -31.08
N ASP A 58 22.56 7.40 -32.14
CA ASP A 58 21.47 6.46 -32.43
C ASP A 58 21.39 5.35 -31.36
N GLU A 59 22.52 4.73 -31.02
CA GLU A 59 22.59 3.73 -29.93
C GLU A 59 22.18 4.33 -28.58
N TYR A 60 22.54 5.59 -28.31
CA TYR A 60 22.16 6.31 -27.10
C TYR A 60 20.65 6.58 -27.03
N ILE A 61 20.06 7.05 -28.14
CA ILE A 61 18.61 7.28 -28.23
C ILE A 61 17.85 5.97 -28.03
N GLU A 62 18.31 4.87 -28.60
CA GLU A 62 17.69 3.55 -28.43
C GLU A 62 17.75 3.07 -26.98
N ALA A 63 18.91 3.21 -26.31
CA ALA A 63 19.05 2.87 -24.89
C ALA A 63 18.16 3.73 -23.97
N VAL A 64 18.02 5.02 -24.26
CA VAL A 64 17.14 5.93 -23.51
C VAL A 64 15.68 5.56 -23.72
N ASN A 65 15.26 5.26 -24.95
CA ASN A 65 13.90 4.84 -25.25
C ASN A 65 13.55 3.50 -24.58
N LEU A 66 14.47 2.54 -24.59
CA LEU A 66 14.29 1.28 -23.88
C LEU A 66 14.13 1.49 -22.37
N ALA A 67 14.92 2.38 -21.76
CA ALA A 67 14.79 2.73 -20.35
C ALA A 67 13.44 3.40 -20.03
N ILE A 68 12.93 4.23 -20.94
CA ILE A 68 11.59 4.84 -20.82
C ILE A 68 10.49 3.76 -20.90
N GLU A 69 10.58 2.84 -21.85
CA GLU A 69 9.62 1.74 -22.00
C GLU A 69 9.65 0.78 -20.81
N LEU A 70 10.83 0.43 -20.30
CA LEU A 70 10.97 -0.36 -19.07
C LEU A 70 10.34 0.36 -17.87
N ARG A 71 10.48 1.68 -17.77
CA ARG A 71 9.83 2.46 -16.70
C ARG A 71 8.30 2.46 -16.84
N LYS A 72 7.77 2.56 -18.05
CA LYS A 72 6.33 2.45 -18.31
C LYS A 72 5.82 1.07 -17.95
N TRP A 73 6.54 0.02 -18.34
CA TRP A 73 6.22 -1.37 -18.03
C TRP A 73 6.26 -1.67 -16.53
N CYS A 74 7.29 -1.20 -15.82
CA CYS A 74 7.36 -1.31 -14.35
C CYS A 74 6.18 -0.58 -13.69
N LYS A 75 5.83 0.64 -14.11
CA LYS A 75 4.65 1.35 -13.58
C LYS A 75 3.33 0.62 -13.81
N GLN A 76 3.19 -0.07 -14.95
CA GLN A 76 2.00 -0.85 -15.26
C GLN A 76 1.89 -2.11 -14.38
N ARG A 77 3.04 -2.70 -13.99
CA ARG A 77 3.14 -3.85 -13.10
C ARG A 77 3.24 -3.50 -11.61
N GLU A 78 3.58 -2.26 -11.28
CA GLU A 78 3.55 -1.66 -9.94
C GLU A 78 2.16 -1.12 -9.58
N LYS A 79 1.16 -1.20 -10.47
CA LYS A 79 -0.21 -1.22 -9.95
C LYS A 79 -0.20 -2.34 -8.92
N PRO A 80 -0.44 -2.07 -7.63
CA PRO A 80 -0.59 -3.16 -6.69
C PRO A 80 -1.61 -4.10 -7.33
N MET A 81 -1.49 -5.40 -7.09
CA MET A 81 -2.70 -6.18 -6.93
C MET A 81 -3.50 -5.53 -5.78
N GLY A 82 -4.09 -4.37 -6.03
CA GLY A 82 -5.44 -4.18 -5.60
C GLY A 82 -6.15 -5.32 -6.29
N SER A 83 -6.45 -6.36 -5.52
CA SER A 83 -7.69 -7.08 -5.72
C SER A 83 -8.74 -6.06 -6.18
N PRO A 84 -9.70 -6.42 -7.04
CA PRO A 84 -10.93 -5.68 -7.07
C PRO A 84 -11.52 -5.83 -5.66
N THR A 85 -11.06 -5.03 -4.69
CA THR A 85 -11.86 -4.66 -3.55
C THR A 85 -13.09 -4.12 -4.24
N PRO A 86 -14.25 -4.77 -4.07
CA PRO A 86 -15.46 -4.18 -4.57
C PRO A 86 -15.45 -2.73 -4.07
N ARG A 87 -15.95 -1.79 -4.86
CA ARG A 87 -16.14 -0.43 -4.36
C ARG A 87 -17.27 -0.50 -3.32
N ILE A 88 -17.02 -1.17 -2.20
CA ILE A 88 -17.93 -1.29 -1.09
C ILE A 88 -17.97 0.11 -0.53
N LYS A 89 -19.09 0.78 -0.75
CA LYS A 89 -19.26 2.10 -0.17
C LYS A 89 -19.38 1.89 1.32
N VAL A 90 -18.78 2.79 2.09
CA VAL A 90 -18.86 2.74 3.57
C VAL A 90 -20.32 2.68 4.02
N GLU A 91 -21.20 3.36 3.31
CA GLU A 91 -22.66 3.33 3.50
C GLU A 91 -23.25 1.92 3.36
N ASP A 92 -22.80 1.14 2.38
CA ASP A 92 -23.29 -0.23 2.17
C ASP A 92 -22.93 -1.13 3.36
N ILE A 93 -21.74 -0.93 3.96
CA ILE A 93 -21.33 -1.68 5.17
C ILE A 93 -22.21 -1.26 6.34
N LYS A 94 -22.44 0.04 6.54
CA LYS A 94 -23.27 0.56 7.63
C LYS A 94 -24.71 0.06 7.54
N ASN A 95 -25.28 0.02 6.34
CA ASN A 95 -26.66 -0.40 6.13
C ASN A 95 -26.89 -1.90 6.33
N ASN A 96 -25.84 -2.72 6.19
CA ASN A 96 -25.94 -4.17 6.32
C ASN A 96 -25.69 -4.67 7.75
N ILE A 97 -25.21 -3.81 8.65
CA ILE A 97 -24.87 -4.20 10.02
C ILE A 97 -25.82 -3.51 10.99
N ASP A 98 -26.60 -4.32 11.72
CA ASP A 98 -27.35 -3.81 12.87
C ASP A 98 -26.42 -3.65 14.07
N ILE A 99 -26.29 -2.41 14.54
CA ILE A 99 -25.38 -2.07 15.63
C ILE A 99 -25.72 -2.80 16.95
N VAL A 100 -26.99 -3.11 17.20
CA VAL A 100 -27.39 -3.81 18.43
C VAL A 100 -26.84 -5.23 18.40
N THR A 101 -27.17 -5.98 17.36
CA THR A 101 -26.69 -7.35 17.16
C THR A 101 -25.16 -7.42 17.12
N PHE A 102 -24.50 -6.41 16.55
CA PHE A 102 -23.05 -6.33 16.51
C PHE A 102 -22.43 -6.15 17.90
N ILE A 103 -22.93 -5.19 18.68
CA ILE A 103 -22.40 -4.90 20.03
C ILE A 103 -22.70 -6.05 21.00
N GLU A 104 -23.81 -6.78 20.82
CA GLU A 104 -24.14 -7.96 21.63
C GLU A 104 -23.09 -9.07 21.56
N GLN A 105 -22.24 -9.08 20.52
CA GLN A 105 -21.10 -10.00 20.42
C GLN A 105 -20.00 -9.72 21.45
N TYR A 106 -19.92 -8.48 21.96
CA TYR A 106 -18.88 -8.02 22.89
C TYR A 106 -19.37 -7.90 24.32
N THR A 107 -20.65 -7.56 24.51
CA THR A 107 -21.20 -7.32 25.84
C THR A 107 -22.69 -7.64 25.87
N ARG A 108 -23.19 -8.07 27.02
CA ARG A 108 -24.60 -8.39 27.19
C ARG A 108 -25.41 -7.09 27.25
N LEU A 109 -26.30 -6.90 26.28
CA LEU A 109 -27.23 -5.79 26.27
C LEU A 109 -28.55 -6.15 26.97
N ARG A 110 -29.18 -5.16 27.59
CA ARG A 110 -30.53 -5.21 28.15
C ARG A 110 -31.36 -4.08 27.58
N LYS A 111 -32.56 -4.40 27.12
CA LYS A 111 -33.48 -3.41 26.57
C LYS A 111 -33.97 -2.45 27.67
N SER A 112 -33.90 -1.15 27.39
CA SER A 112 -34.37 -0.07 28.27
C SER A 112 -35.13 0.97 27.43
N GLY A 113 -36.45 0.85 27.45
CA GLY A 113 -37.32 1.64 26.57
C GLY A 113 -37.04 1.37 25.09
N ARG A 114 -36.61 2.41 24.37
CA ARG A 114 -36.24 2.34 22.94
C ARG A 114 -34.77 1.97 22.71
N ASN A 115 -33.94 2.06 23.75
CA ASN A 115 -32.50 1.87 23.68
C ASN A 115 -32.08 0.56 24.34
N PHE A 116 -30.79 0.24 24.23
CA PHE A 116 -30.17 -0.89 24.91
C PHE A 116 -29.05 -0.42 25.81
N LEU A 117 -28.91 -1.05 26.98
CA LEU A 117 -27.90 -0.74 27.99
C LEU A 117 -26.99 -1.94 28.24
N GLY A 118 -25.70 -1.70 28.45
CA GLY A 118 -24.72 -2.73 28.77
C GLY A 118 -23.49 -2.18 29.47
N CYS A 119 -22.60 -3.07 29.91
CA CYS A 119 -21.27 -2.68 30.38
C CYS A 119 -20.37 -2.40 29.18
N CYS A 120 -19.59 -1.33 29.25
CA CYS A 120 -18.70 -0.94 28.16
C CYS A 120 -17.49 -1.90 28.06
N PRO A 121 -17.20 -2.48 26.87
CA PRO A 121 -16.03 -3.35 26.69
C PRO A 121 -14.70 -2.59 26.52
N ILE A 122 -14.73 -1.25 26.43
CA ILE A 122 -13.56 -0.41 26.13
C ILE A 122 -12.80 0.00 27.41
N HIS A 123 -13.45 -0.08 28.58
CA HIS A 123 -12.84 0.21 29.87
C HIS A 123 -13.38 -0.74 30.93
N ASP A 124 -12.73 -0.82 32.10
CA ASP A 124 -13.22 -1.64 33.22
C ASP A 124 -14.50 -1.02 33.79
N ASP A 125 -15.65 -1.54 33.35
CA ASP A 125 -16.96 -1.00 33.64
C ASP A 125 -17.80 -1.94 34.51
N ARG A 126 -18.09 -1.50 35.74
CA ARG A 126 -18.85 -2.28 36.74
C ARG A 126 -20.35 -2.00 36.69
N HIS A 127 -20.77 -0.91 36.07
CA HIS A 127 -22.16 -0.48 36.01
C HIS A 127 -22.52 -0.17 34.56
N PRO A 128 -23.70 -0.57 34.05
CA PRO A 128 -24.00 -0.40 32.63
C PRO A 128 -23.97 1.08 32.20
N SER A 129 -22.86 1.49 31.56
CA SER A 129 -22.62 2.86 31.12
C SER A 129 -22.73 3.02 29.59
N LEU A 130 -22.77 1.90 28.86
CA LEU A 130 -22.95 1.86 27.42
C LEU A 130 -24.44 1.92 27.08
N THR A 131 -24.81 2.88 26.23
CA THR A 131 -26.14 2.99 25.61
C THR A 131 -26.02 2.81 24.11
N VAL A 132 -26.86 1.94 23.54
CA VAL A 132 -27.00 1.73 22.11
C VAL A 132 -28.36 2.26 21.67
N TYR A 133 -28.35 3.08 20.61
CA TYR A 133 -29.51 3.73 20.03
C TYR A 133 -29.81 3.08 18.66
N PRO A 134 -30.77 2.14 18.59
CA PRO A 134 -31.02 1.36 17.37
C PRO A 134 -31.57 2.21 16.23
N GLU A 135 -32.42 3.21 16.53
CA GLU A 135 -33.01 4.10 15.53
C GLU A 135 -31.95 4.95 14.82
N ASP A 136 -30.93 5.37 15.57
CA ASP A 136 -29.82 6.21 15.09
C ASP A 136 -28.62 5.37 14.57
N GLN A 137 -28.66 4.04 14.74
CA GLN A 137 -27.52 3.13 14.49
C GLN A 137 -26.20 3.61 15.10
N ARG A 138 -26.25 4.09 16.34
CA ARG A 138 -25.10 4.63 17.09
C ARG A 138 -25.03 4.14 18.52
N TRP A 139 -23.89 4.33 19.16
CA TRP A 139 -23.67 4.03 20.57
C TRP A 139 -23.01 5.20 21.30
N TRP A 140 -23.16 5.23 22.62
CA TRP A 140 -22.47 6.16 23.49
C TRP A 140 -22.20 5.51 24.84
N CYS A 141 -20.98 5.65 25.33
CA CYS A 141 -20.57 5.23 26.66
C CYS A 141 -20.37 6.47 27.55
N PHE A 142 -21.17 6.58 28.60
CA PHE A 142 -21.08 7.68 29.57
C PHE A 142 -19.91 7.54 30.54
N GLY A 143 -19.30 6.35 30.66
CA GLY A 143 -18.13 6.13 31.52
C GLY A 143 -16.82 6.61 30.89
N CYS A 144 -16.62 6.34 29.59
CA CYS A 144 -15.38 6.69 28.89
C CYS A 144 -15.53 7.84 27.88
N ASN A 145 -16.71 8.44 27.75
CA ASN A 145 -17.04 9.53 26.81
C ASN A 145 -16.68 9.21 25.35
N ARG A 146 -16.87 7.95 24.95
CA ARG A 146 -16.73 7.51 23.56
C ARG A 146 -18.08 7.12 23.01
N GLY A 147 -18.24 7.30 21.71
CA GLY A 147 -19.44 6.91 20.99
C GLY A 147 -19.27 7.22 19.51
N GLY A 148 -20.26 6.81 18.73
CA GLY A 148 -20.22 6.92 17.29
C GLY A 148 -20.99 5.79 16.64
N ASP A 149 -20.58 5.39 15.45
CA ASP A 149 -21.18 4.30 14.70
C ASP A 149 -20.47 2.95 14.94
N VAL A 150 -20.81 1.95 14.13
CA VAL A 150 -20.21 0.61 14.18
C VAL A 150 -18.70 0.61 13.93
N PHE A 151 -18.19 1.52 13.08
CA PHE A 151 -16.76 1.68 12.84
C PHE A 151 -16.08 2.26 14.07
N ASP A 152 -16.64 3.32 14.65
CA ASP A 152 -16.10 3.92 15.87
C ASP A 152 -16.05 2.91 17.01
N PHE A 153 -17.05 2.02 17.11
CA PHE A 153 -17.07 0.95 18.10
C PHE A 153 -15.91 -0.03 17.90
N ILE A 154 -15.79 -0.63 16.70
CA ILE A 154 -14.80 -1.68 16.46
C ILE A 154 -13.37 -1.12 16.51
N MET A 155 -13.17 0.11 16.02
CA MET A 155 -11.88 0.79 16.12
C MET A 155 -11.50 1.02 17.58
N ALA A 156 -12.45 1.40 18.44
CA ALA A 156 -12.19 1.64 19.84
C ALA A 156 -11.97 0.36 20.66
N VAL A 157 -12.65 -0.74 20.32
CA VAL A 157 -12.54 -2.03 21.03
C VAL A 157 -11.29 -2.80 20.63
N GLU A 158 -11.02 -2.91 19.32
CA GLU A 158 -9.88 -3.67 18.80
C GLU A 158 -8.60 -2.83 18.69
N ASN A 159 -8.69 -1.52 18.93
CA ASN A 159 -7.59 -0.56 18.79
C ASN A 159 -6.93 -0.63 17.40
N ILE A 160 -7.78 -0.60 16.36
CA ILE A 160 -7.39 -0.71 14.95
C ILE A 160 -7.74 0.56 14.16
N ASP A 161 -7.07 0.75 13.02
CA ASP A 161 -7.40 1.84 12.11
C ASP A 161 -8.67 1.58 11.29
N PHE A 162 -9.16 2.62 10.60
CA PHE A 162 -10.36 2.54 9.79
C PHE A 162 -10.28 1.49 8.66
N LYS A 163 -9.10 1.30 8.06
CA LYS A 163 -8.92 0.37 6.93
C LYS A 163 -9.00 -1.08 7.41
N GLN A 164 -8.39 -1.35 8.56
CA GLN A 164 -8.48 -2.64 9.26
C GLN A 164 -9.93 -2.90 9.70
N ALA A 165 -10.59 -1.91 10.30
CA ALA A 165 -12.00 -2.00 10.69
C ALA A 165 -12.91 -2.30 9.48
N ALA A 166 -12.76 -1.59 8.37
CA ALA A 166 -13.52 -1.84 7.16
C ALA A 166 -13.31 -3.25 6.61
N THR A 167 -12.07 -3.74 6.63
CA THR A 167 -11.76 -5.12 6.19
C THR A 167 -12.44 -6.16 7.07
N LEU A 168 -12.45 -5.93 8.38
CA LEU A 168 -13.02 -6.84 9.38
C LEU A 168 -14.55 -6.84 9.36
N LEU A 169 -15.17 -5.68 9.15
CA LEU A 169 -16.64 -5.56 9.00
C LEU A 169 -17.15 -6.17 7.69
N VAL A 170 -16.34 -6.17 6.61
CA VAL A 170 -16.72 -6.83 5.35
C VAL A 170 -16.69 -8.35 5.45
N SER A 171 -15.86 -8.91 6.34
CA SER A 171 -15.74 -10.36 6.53
C SER A 171 -16.75 -10.96 7.50
N ARG A 172 -17.66 -10.15 8.08
CA ARG A 172 -18.66 -10.56 9.07
C ARG A 172 -20.05 -10.49 8.48
#